data_AF-A0A7N0V4S0-F1
#
_entry.id   AF-A0A7N0V4S0-F1
#
_cell.length_a   1.000
_cell.length_b   1.000
_cell.length_c   1.000
_cell.angle_alpha   90.00
_cell.angle_beta   90.00
_cell.angle_gamma   90.00
#
_symmetry.space_group_name_H-M   'P 1'
#
loop_
_entity.id
_entity.type
_entity.pdbx_description
1 polymer ?
#
loop_
_entity_poly.entity_id
_entity_poly.type
_entity_poly.pdbx_seq_one_letter_code
_entity_poly.pdbx_strand_id
1 'polypeptide(L)'
;MGMNPSTNSGELGLENFFKQVKEIEKQYDKLDKLLITLQEAHEESKAVTKAASMKAIKRRMEKDVDEVGKVALGIKSMIEAIDRDNLSNRQKPGCGKGTAVDRARTATTISVKRKLKDKMSEFQTLRQNIHQEYREVVERRIFTVTSARVDEETIEQLIETGDSEHIFQKAIQEQGRDNGHTS
;
A
#
# COMPACT_ATOMS: atom_id res chain seq x y z
N MET A 1 -22.53 53.98 0.52
CA MET A 1 -21.79 52.87 -0.13
C MET A 1 -20.82 52.33 0.91
N GLY A 2 -21.09 51.14 1.47
CA GLY A 2 -20.19 50.55 2.47
C GLY A 2 -18.96 49.97 1.78
N MET A 3 -17.76 50.39 2.20
CA MET A 3 -16.52 49.71 1.85
C MET A 3 -16.66 48.23 2.21
N ASN A 4 -16.57 47.34 1.21
CA ASN A 4 -16.28 45.94 1.48
C ASN A 4 -14.83 45.87 1.99
N PRO A 5 -14.57 45.53 3.26
CA PRO A 5 -13.21 45.25 3.67
C PRO A 5 -12.79 44.02 2.86
N SER A 6 -11.68 44.14 2.14
CA SER A 6 -10.98 43.00 1.53
C SER A 6 -10.74 41.98 2.63
N THR A 7 -11.63 41.00 2.77
CA THR A 7 -11.54 39.98 3.81
C THR A 7 -10.31 39.14 3.49
N ASN A 8 -9.29 39.24 4.33
CA ASN A 8 -7.99 38.63 4.04
C ASN A 8 -8.09 37.10 4.12
N SER A 9 -7.34 36.39 3.28
CA SER A 9 -7.34 34.92 3.22
C SER A 9 -6.98 34.26 4.58
N GLY A 10 -6.20 34.96 5.41
CA GLY A 10 -5.91 34.56 6.80
C GLY A 10 -7.15 34.61 7.71
N GLU A 11 -7.97 35.66 7.62
CA GLU A 11 -9.21 35.82 8.42
C GLU A 11 -10.25 34.74 8.06
N LEU A 12 -10.32 34.41 6.76
CA LEU A 12 -11.19 33.34 6.23
C LEU A 12 -10.68 31.93 6.53
N GLY A 13 -9.50 31.79 7.15
CA GLY A 13 -8.89 30.51 7.53
C GLY A 13 -8.40 29.66 6.35
N LEU A 14 -8.18 30.27 5.19
CA LEU A 14 -7.68 29.57 4.00
C LEU A 14 -6.19 29.22 4.13
N GLU A 15 -5.40 30.09 4.78
CA GLU A 15 -3.95 29.85 4.93
C GLU A 15 -3.67 28.55 5.72
N ASN A 16 -4.33 28.36 6.86
CA ASN A 16 -4.19 27.15 7.67
C ASN A 16 -4.66 25.90 6.90
N PHE A 17 -5.77 26.03 6.18
CA PHE A 17 -6.29 24.95 5.34
C PHE A 17 -5.29 24.51 4.28
N PHE A 18 -4.68 25.44 3.55
CA PHE A 18 -3.68 25.09 2.55
C PHE A 18 -2.40 24.53 3.17
N LYS A 19 -2.03 24.92 4.39
CA LYS A 19 -0.93 24.27 5.13
C LYS A 19 -1.25 22.79 5.43
N GLN A 20 -2.46 22.50 5.89
CA GLN A 20 -2.91 21.11 6.14
C GLN A 20 -2.95 20.28 4.85
N VAL A 21 -3.47 20.86 3.75
CA VAL A 21 -3.51 20.20 2.43
C VAL A 21 -2.10 19.89 1.94
N LYS A 22 -1.15 20.83 2.04
CA LYS A 22 0.25 20.60 1.67
C LYS A 22 0.91 19.49 2.49
N GLU A 23 0.56 19.35 3.77
CA GLU A 23 1.08 18.25 4.57
C GLU A 23 0.52 16.91 4.13
N ILE A 24 -0.77 16.84 3.79
CA ILE A 24 -1.37 15.65 3.16
C ILE A 24 -0.66 15.33 1.83
N GLU A 25 -0.36 16.32 1.00
CA GLU A 25 0.35 16.13 -0.27
C GLU A 25 1.73 15.50 -0.06
N LYS A 26 2.51 15.93 0.94
CA LYS A 26 3.79 15.29 1.27
C LYS A 26 3.64 13.84 1.73
N GLN A 27 2.58 13.54 2.48
CA GLN A 27 2.31 12.16 2.90
C GLN A 27 1.91 11.29 1.71
N TYR A 28 1.23 11.85 0.69
CA TYR A 28 1.04 11.15 -0.58
C TYR A 28 2.37 10.89 -1.30
N ASP A 29 3.28 11.85 -1.35
CA ASP A 29 4.60 11.62 -1.97
C ASP A 29 5.37 10.51 -1.26
N LYS A 30 5.23 10.41 0.07
CA LYS A 30 5.78 9.29 0.85
C LYS A 30 5.10 7.97 0.49
N LEU A 31 3.78 7.95 0.38
CA LEU A 31 3.02 6.77 -0.03
C LEU A 31 3.44 6.29 -1.43
N ASP A 32 3.57 7.21 -2.39
CA ASP A 32 4.01 6.90 -3.76
C ASP A 32 5.39 6.25 -3.78
N LYS A 33 6.34 6.78 -3.00
CA LYS A 33 7.67 6.19 -2.86
C LYS A 33 7.62 4.77 -2.30
N LEU A 34 6.80 4.51 -1.29
CA LEU A 34 6.65 3.17 -0.70
C LEU A 34 6.06 2.17 -1.70
N LEU A 35 5.11 2.58 -2.53
CA LEU A 35 4.56 1.72 -3.58
C LEU A 35 5.62 1.37 -4.63
N ILE A 36 6.45 2.34 -5.01
CA ILE A 36 7.57 2.12 -5.93
C ILE A 36 8.59 1.15 -5.31
N THR A 37 9.03 1.37 -4.08
CA THR A 37 10.02 0.48 -3.43
C THR A 37 9.49 -0.93 -3.23
N LEU A 38 8.19 -1.08 -2.92
CA LEU A 38 7.54 -2.37 -2.81
C LEU A 38 7.53 -3.11 -4.16
N GLN A 39 7.20 -2.42 -5.25
CA GLN A 39 7.25 -2.99 -6.60
C GLN A 39 8.68 -3.36 -7.00
N GLU A 40 9.65 -2.48 -6.77
CA GLU A 40 11.07 -2.76 -7.06
C GLU A 40 11.58 -3.97 -6.27
N ALA A 41 11.19 -4.08 -5.00
CA ALA A 41 11.55 -5.20 -4.16
C ALA A 41 10.95 -6.51 -4.66
N HIS A 42 9.70 -6.47 -5.14
CA HIS A 42 9.07 -7.60 -5.79
C HIS A 42 9.80 -8.03 -7.06
N GLU A 43 10.13 -7.09 -7.95
CA GLU A 43 10.90 -7.39 -9.16
C GLU A 43 12.29 -7.96 -8.85
N GLU A 44 12.98 -7.43 -7.83
CA GLU A 44 14.25 -7.99 -7.35
C GLU A 44 14.09 -9.44 -6.87
N SER A 45 12.98 -9.75 -6.18
CA SER A 45 12.70 -11.10 -5.69
C SER A 45 12.60 -12.14 -6.82
N LYS A 46 12.21 -11.74 -8.02
CA LYS A 46 12.09 -12.64 -9.18
C LYS A 46 13.44 -13.08 -9.74
N ALA A 47 14.47 -12.25 -9.61
CA ALA A 47 15.78 -12.50 -10.19
C ALA A 47 16.74 -13.22 -9.22
N VAL A 48 16.42 -13.23 -7.93
CA VAL A 48 17.32 -13.71 -6.88
C VAL A 48 17.10 -15.20 -6.59
N THR A 49 18.18 -15.98 -6.63
CA THR A 49 18.14 -17.43 -6.36
C THR A 49 18.67 -17.81 -4.97
N LYS A 50 19.36 -16.89 -4.29
CA LYS A 50 19.97 -17.13 -2.97
C LYS A 50 18.92 -17.00 -1.87
N ALA A 51 18.73 -18.05 -1.07
CA ALA A 51 17.75 -18.09 0.03
C ALA A 51 17.89 -16.93 1.04
N ALA A 52 19.13 -16.58 1.42
CA ALA A 52 19.39 -15.47 2.35
C ALA A 52 18.93 -14.11 1.76
N SER A 53 19.16 -13.89 0.46
CA SER A 53 18.74 -12.69 -0.25
C SER A 53 17.21 -12.65 -0.41
N MET A 54 16.57 -13.77 -0.75
CA MET A 54 15.10 -13.88 -0.80
C MET A 54 14.45 -13.53 0.54
N LYS A 55 14.99 -14.04 1.65
CA LYS A 55 14.51 -13.74 3.00
C LYS A 55 14.66 -12.26 3.35
N ALA A 56 15.77 -11.64 2.95
CA ALA A 56 16.00 -10.21 3.17
C ALA A 56 15.00 -9.35 2.36
N ILE A 57 14.74 -9.70 1.10
CA ILE A 57 13.77 -9.02 0.25
C ILE A 57 12.36 -9.15 0.82
N LYS A 58 11.95 -10.36 1.25
CA LYS A 58 10.64 -10.58 1.89
C LYS A 58 10.44 -9.67 3.10
N ARG A 59 11.45 -9.58 4.00
CA ARG A 59 11.39 -8.68 5.17
C ARG A 59 11.29 -7.20 4.80
N ARG A 60 11.96 -6.78 3.72
CA ARG A 60 11.84 -5.40 3.22
C ARG A 60 10.42 -5.13 2.71
N MET A 61 9.84 -6.05 1.94
CA MET A 61 8.47 -5.93 1.44
C MET A 61 7.44 -5.90 2.57
N GLU A 62 7.58 -6.75 3.59
CA GLU A 62 6.72 -6.74 4.79
C GLU A 62 6.76 -5.37 5.49
N LYS A 63 7.96 -4.81 5.67
CA LYS A 63 8.13 -3.47 6.25
C LYS A 63 7.48 -2.37 5.41
N ASP A 64 7.62 -2.43 4.07
CA ASP A 64 7.03 -1.44 3.16
C ASP A 64 5.49 -1.52 3.22
N VAL A 65 4.92 -2.73 3.27
CA VAL A 65 3.47 -2.96 3.46
C VAL A 65 2.98 -2.35 4.76
N ASP A 66 3.69 -2.57 5.88
CA ASP A 66 3.32 -2.00 7.18
C ASP A 66 3.38 -0.46 7.16
N GLU A 67 4.40 0.10 6.52
CA GLU A 67 4.58 1.55 6.42
C GLU A 67 3.53 2.20 5.52
N VAL A 68 3.12 1.56 4.42
CA VAL A 68 1.98 1.98 3.61
C VAL A 68 0.72 2.10 4.47
N GLY A 69 0.44 1.10 5.30
CA GLY A 69 -0.71 1.11 6.21
C GLY A 69 -0.67 2.28 7.19
N LYS A 70 0.49 2.54 7.81
CA LYS A 70 0.67 3.67 8.75
C LYS A 70 0.46 5.03 8.07
N VAL A 71 1.07 5.23 6.89
CA VAL A 71 0.94 6.49 6.14
C VAL A 71 -0.50 6.71 5.69
N ALA A 72 -1.17 5.67 5.18
CA ALA A 72 -2.57 5.75 4.76
C ALA A 72 -3.52 6.12 5.91
N LEU A 73 -3.34 5.51 7.09
CA LEU A 73 -4.10 5.86 8.29
C LEU A 73 -3.81 7.29 8.76
N GLY A 74 -2.56 7.74 8.65
CA GLY A 74 -2.18 9.13 8.90
C GLY A 74 -2.91 10.11 7.98
N ILE A 75 -2.87 9.87 6.66
CA ILE A 75 -3.59 10.66 5.64
C ILE A 75 -5.08 10.71 5.94
N LYS A 76 -5.70 9.56 6.22
CA LYS A 76 -7.12 9.48 6.58
C LYS A 76 -7.45 10.37 7.79
N SER A 77 -6.64 10.29 8.84
CA SER A 77 -6.83 11.09 10.06
C SER A 77 -6.72 12.60 9.80
N MET A 78 -5.77 13.02 8.96
CA MET A 78 -5.63 14.42 8.55
C MET A 78 -6.81 14.92 7.71
N ILE A 79 -7.32 14.09 6.81
CA ILE A 79 -8.53 14.40 6.03
C ILE A 79 -9.75 14.57 6.94
N GLU A 80 -9.93 13.69 7.92
CA GLU A 80 -11.02 13.80 8.91
C GLU A 80 -10.90 15.07 9.77
N ALA A 81 -9.67 15.50 10.08
CA ALA A 81 -9.43 16.78 10.73
C ALA A 81 -9.84 17.96 9.83
N ILE A 82 -9.48 17.94 8.55
CA ILE A 82 -9.92 18.96 7.58
C ILE A 82 -11.45 19.00 7.48
N ASP A 83 -12.14 17.86 7.49
CA ASP A 83 -13.61 17.83 7.48
C ASP A 83 -14.21 18.56 8.69
N ARG A 84 -13.68 18.29 9.90
CA ARG A 84 -14.11 18.99 11.12
C ARG A 84 -13.81 20.49 11.06
N ASP A 85 -12.65 20.86 10.51
CA ASP A 85 -12.25 22.26 10.33
C ASP A 85 -13.13 22.96 9.31
N ASN A 86 -13.54 22.28 8.23
CA ASN A 86 -14.47 22.82 7.24
C ASN A 86 -15.84 23.09 7.85
N LEU A 87 -16.36 22.18 8.67
CA LEU A 87 -17.63 22.38 9.38
C LEU A 87 -17.55 23.57 10.35
N SER A 88 -16.43 23.70 11.07
CA SER A 88 -16.21 24.81 11.99
C SER A 88 -16.04 26.15 11.25
N ASN A 89 -15.35 26.14 10.10
CA ASN A 89 -15.15 27.33 9.26
C ASN A 89 -16.48 27.93 8.80
N ARG A 90 -17.52 27.11 8.57
CA ARG A 90 -18.87 27.59 8.17
C ARG A 90 -19.55 28.51 9.17
N GLN A 91 -19.14 28.49 10.43
CA GLN A 91 -19.68 29.38 11.46
C GLN A 91 -19.06 30.79 11.41
N LYS A 92 -18.00 30.99 10.62
CA LYS A 92 -17.36 32.31 10.49
C LYS A 92 -18.13 33.21 9.50
N PRO A 93 -18.16 34.54 9.75
CA PRO A 93 -18.69 35.50 8.78
C PRO A 93 -18.03 35.34 7.39
N GLY A 94 -18.84 35.27 6.33
CA GLY A 94 -18.33 35.10 4.95
C GLY A 94 -17.93 33.66 4.56
N CYS A 95 -17.94 32.70 5.49
CA CYS A 95 -17.54 31.31 5.26
C CYS A 95 -18.72 30.32 5.26
N GLY A 96 -19.96 30.81 5.33
CA GLY A 96 -21.15 29.98 5.38
C GLY A 96 -21.26 28.95 4.25
N LYS A 97 -22.12 27.94 4.43
CA LYS A 97 -22.33 26.89 3.43
C LYS A 97 -22.63 27.50 2.05
N GLY A 98 -21.94 27.03 1.03
CA GLY A 98 -22.13 27.46 -0.35
C GLY A 98 -21.40 28.75 -0.73
N THR A 99 -20.66 29.42 0.17
CA THR A 99 -19.81 30.56 -0.21
C THR A 99 -18.62 30.09 -1.06
N ALA A 100 -17.92 31.04 -1.71
CA ALA A 100 -16.73 30.72 -2.49
C ALA A 100 -15.66 29.99 -1.66
N VAL A 101 -15.47 30.40 -0.40
CA VAL A 101 -14.55 29.77 0.55
C VAL A 101 -14.98 28.34 0.87
N ASP A 102 -16.25 28.12 1.24
CA ASP A 102 -16.76 26.79 1.56
C ASP A 102 -16.66 25.82 0.36
N ARG A 103 -17.02 26.29 -0.84
CA ARG A 103 -16.93 25.49 -2.07
C ARG A 103 -15.49 25.11 -2.40
N ALA A 104 -14.56 26.05 -2.30
CA ALA A 104 -13.14 25.78 -2.55
C ALA A 104 -12.59 24.74 -1.56
N ARG A 105 -12.82 24.93 -0.27
CA ARG A 105 -12.38 23.99 0.78
C ARG A 105 -13.00 22.60 0.57
N THR A 106 -14.30 22.54 0.29
CA THR A 106 -15.03 21.29 0.06
C THR A 106 -14.49 20.56 -1.17
N ALA A 107 -14.30 21.25 -2.30
CA ALA A 107 -13.78 20.65 -3.52
C ALA A 107 -12.36 20.09 -3.35
N THR A 108 -11.47 20.86 -2.72
CA THR A 108 -10.10 20.39 -2.40
C THR A 108 -10.14 19.19 -1.45
N THR A 109 -11.00 19.20 -0.44
CA THR A 109 -11.14 18.07 0.51
C THR A 109 -11.65 16.81 -0.19
N ILE A 110 -12.58 16.93 -1.13
CA ILE A 110 -13.07 15.82 -1.96
C ILE A 110 -11.93 15.27 -2.84
N SER A 111 -11.13 16.16 -3.44
CA SER A 111 -9.99 15.76 -4.27
C SER A 111 -8.97 14.93 -3.48
N VAL A 112 -8.56 15.40 -2.29
CA VAL A 112 -7.62 14.64 -1.45
C VAL A 112 -8.22 13.33 -0.96
N LYS A 113 -9.53 13.26 -0.68
CA LYS A 113 -10.21 11.98 -0.35
C LYS A 113 -10.18 10.99 -1.50
N ARG A 114 -10.44 11.48 -2.73
CA ARG A 114 -10.41 10.64 -3.92
C ARG A 114 -9.00 10.10 -4.15
N LYS A 115 -7.98 10.95 -4.05
CA LYS A 115 -6.58 10.52 -4.18
C LYS A 115 -6.22 9.39 -3.20
N LEU A 116 -6.73 9.42 -1.96
CA LEU A 116 -6.51 8.32 -1.00
C LEU A 116 -7.10 7.01 -1.51
N LYS A 117 -8.35 7.05 -1.98
CA LYS A 117 -9.03 5.87 -2.50
C LYS A 117 -8.30 5.29 -3.70
N ASP A 118 -7.90 6.14 -4.64
CA ASP A 118 -7.18 5.74 -5.85
C ASP A 118 -5.85 5.06 -5.47
N LYS A 119 -5.08 5.67 -4.56
CA LYS A 119 -3.80 5.10 -4.07
C LYS A 119 -3.96 3.80 -3.29
N MET A 120 -5.01 3.69 -2.48
CA MET A 120 -5.29 2.41 -1.80
C MET A 120 -5.73 1.33 -2.78
N SER A 121 -6.40 1.69 -3.87
CA SER A 121 -6.72 0.74 -4.94
C SER A 121 -5.44 0.27 -5.65
N GLU A 122 -4.54 1.19 -6.00
CA GLU A 122 -3.24 0.86 -6.59
C GLU A 122 -2.45 -0.10 -5.69
N PHE A 123 -2.39 0.19 -4.38
CA PHE A 123 -1.73 -0.68 -3.40
C PHE A 123 -2.36 -2.08 -3.33
N GLN A 124 -3.69 -2.18 -3.34
CA GLN A 124 -4.38 -3.47 -3.30
C GLN A 124 -4.08 -4.29 -4.56
N THR A 125 -4.11 -3.67 -5.74
CA THR A 125 -3.73 -4.31 -7.00
C THR A 125 -2.28 -4.79 -6.96
N LEU A 126 -1.34 -3.96 -6.48
CA LEU A 126 0.06 -4.34 -6.32
C LEU A 126 0.20 -5.55 -5.39
N ARG A 127 -0.45 -5.52 -4.23
CA ARG A 127 -0.40 -6.62 -3.26
C ARG A 127 -0.95 -7.93 -3.85
N GLN A 128 -2.05 -7.85 -4.60
CA GLN A 128 -2.64 -9.01 -5.28
C GLN A 128 -1.69 -9.59 -6.33
N ASN A 129 -1.08 -8.74 -7.16
CA ASN A 129 -0.11 -9.17 -8.18
C ASN A 129 1.10 -9.85 -7.54
N ILE A 130 1.66 -9.25 -6.48
CA ILE A 130 2.77 -9.84 -5.71
C ILE A 130 2.41 -11.23 -5.20
N HIS A 131 1.23 -11.37 -4.59
CA HIS A 131 0.77 -12.63 -4.03
C HIS A 131 0.54 -13.70 -5.10
N GLN A 132 -0.13 -13.34 -6.19
CA GLN A 132 -0.40 -14.24 -7.31
C GLN A 132 0.89 -14.73 -7.97
N GLU A 133 1.84 -13.85 -8.21
CA GLU A 133 3.11 -14.23 -8.84
C GLU A 133 3.98 -15.08 -7.91
N TYR A 134 3.98 -14.79 -6.60
CA TYR A 134 4.67 -15.63 -5.62
C TYR A 134 4.08 -17.04 -5.56
N ARG A 135 2.74 -17.13 -5.58
CA ARG A 135 2.01 -18.39 -5.66
C ARG A 135 2.42 -19.22 -6.88
N GLU A 136 2.45 -18.62 -8.06
CA GLU A 136 2.90 -19.29 -9.28
C GLU A 136 4.34 -19.80 -9.19
N VAL A 137 5.24 -19.03 -8.57
CA VAL A 137 6.64 -19.44 -8.38
C VAL A 137 6.74 -20.65 -7.45
N VAL A 138 5.99 -20.64 -6.34
CA VAL A 138 5.94 -21.77 -5.39
C VAL A 138 5.37 -23.01 -6.07
N GLU A 139 4.25 -22.88 -6.77
CA GLU A 139 3.61 -23.99 -7.49
C GLU A 139 4.54 -24.61 -8.54
N ARG A 140 5.16 -23.79 -9.41
CA ARG A 140 6.10 -24.28 -10.42
C ARG A 140 7.25 -25.04 -9.78
N ARG A 141 7.81 -24.51 -8.70
CA ARG A 141 8.95 -25.14 -8.01
C ARG A 141 8.55 -26.47 -7.38
N ILE A 142 7.37 -26.56 -6.75
CA ILE A 142 6.86 -27.84 -6.21
C ILE A 142 6.68 -28.84 -7.33
N PHE A 143 6.06 -28.44 -8.45
CA PHE A 143 5.89 -29.34 -9.59
C PHE A 143 7.24 -29.82 -10.15
N THR A 144 8.23 -28.95 -10.30
CA THR A 144 9.57 -29.36 -10.79
C THR A 144 10.26 -30.35 -9.84
N VAL A 145 10.09 -30.19 -8.52
CA VAL A 145 10.76 -31.05 -7.53
C VAL A 145 10.00 -32.36 -7.27
N THR A 146 8.66 -32.31 -7.25
CA THR A 146 7.82 -33.47 -6.89
C THR A 146 7.23 -34.19 -8.09
N SER A 147 7.22 -33.57 -9.27
CA SER A 147 6.44 -33.99 -10.45
C SER A 147 4.93 -34.16 -10.18
N ALA A 148 4.42 -33.59 -9.08
CA ALA A 148 3.02 -33.66 -8.69
C ALA A 148 2.41 -32.25 -8.61
N ARG A 149 1.12 -32.15 -8.96
CA ARG A 149 0.34 -30.95 -8.68
C ARG A 149 -0.20 -31.04 -7.26
N VAL A 150 0.09 -30.02 -6.47
CA VAL A 150 -0.51 -29.79 -5.15
C VAL A 150 -1.75 -28.92 -5.32
N ASP A 151 -2.73 -29.13 -4.45
CA ASP A 151 -3.94 -28.32 -4.43
C ASP A 151 -3.68 -26.89 -3.94
N GLU A 152 -4.64 -26.02 -4.21
CA GLU A 152 -4.62 -24.59 -3.94
C GLU A 152 -4.44 -24.26 -2.45
N GLU A 153 -5.04 -25.04 -1.55
CA GLU A 153 -4.99 -24.85 -0.10
C GLU A 153 -3.62 -25.21 0.44
N THR A 154 -3.02 -26.30 -0.04
CA THR A 154 -1.65 -26.69 0.31
C THR A 154 -0.64 -25.61 -0.08
N ILE A 155 -0.80 -24.99 -1.26
CA ILE A 155 0.09 -23.89 -1.69
C ILE A 155 -0.05 -22.67 -0.77
N GLU A 156 -1.29 -22.31 -0.40
CA GLU A 156 -1.58 -21.22 0.54
C GLU A 156 -0.90 -21.45 1.90
N GLN A 157 -1.04 -22.66 2.46
CA GLN A 157 -0.43 -23.05 3.73
C GLN A 157 1.10 -22.98 3.68
N LEU A 158 1.71 -23.37 2.56
CA LEU A 158 3.17 -23.29 2.39
C LEU A 158 3.69 -21.85 2.26
N ILE A 159 2.88 -20.96 1.68
CA ILE A 159 3.16 -19.52 1.60
C ILE A 159 3.07 -18.88 3.00
N GLU A 160 2.04 -19.22 3.76
CA GLU A 160 1.80 -18.69 5.11
C GLU A 160 2.81 -19.18 6.13
N THR A 161 3.09 -20.49 6.16
CA THR A 161 4.03 -21.10 7.12
C THR A 161 5.49 -20.86 6.75
N GLY A 162 5.77 -20.58 5.48
CA GLY A 162 7.13 -20.55 4.95
C GLY A 162 7.80 -21.93 4.89
N ASP A 163 7.04 -23.01 5.10
CA ASP A 163 7.55 -24.39 5.21
C ASP A 163 7.81 -25.06 3.85
N SER A 164 7.67 -24.31 2.76
CA SER A 164 8.02 -24.76 1.41
C SER A 164 9.44 -25.35 1.35
N GLU A 165 10.40 -24.79 2.09
CA GLU A 165 11.79 -25.26 2.16
C GLU A 165 11.90 -26.70 2.70
N HIS A 166 11.08 -27.08 3.69
CA HIS A 166 11.11 -28.41 4.28
C HIS A 166 10.48 -29.45 3.34
N ILE A 167 9.37 -29.12 2.67
CA ILE A 167 8.80 -29.98 1.63
C ILE A 167 9.79 -30.17 0.47
N PHE A 168 10.48 -29.10 0.05
CA PHE A 168 11.52 -29.21 -0.97
C PHE A 168 12.65 -30.14 -0.55
N GLN A 169 13.15 -30.03 0.69
CA GLN A 169 14.18 -30.93 1.20
C GLN A 169 13.71 -32.39 1.23
N LYS A 170 12.47 -32.63 1.67
CA LYS A 170 11.91 -33.97 1.74
C LYS A 170 11.74 -34.60 0.35
N ALA A 171 11.19 -33.85 -0.61
CA ALA A 171 11.00 -34.33 -1.97
C ALA A 171 12.32 -34.61 -2.71
N ILE A 172 13.37 -33.81 -2.47
CA ILE A 172 14.72 -34.08 -2.98
C ILE A 172 15.30 -35.37 -2.36
N GLN A 173 15.10 -35.60 -1.05
CA GLN A 173 15.54 -36.83 -0.39
C GLN A 173 14.80 -38.08 -0.89
N GLU A 174 13.52 -37.96 -1.23
CA GLU A 174 12.71 -39.05 -1.75
C GLU A 174 13.07 -39.41 -3.20
N GLN A 175 13.28 -38.43 -4.09
CA GLN A 175 13.82 -38.67 -5.44
C GLN A 175 15.24 -39.27 -5.43
N GLY A 176 16.05 -38.93 -4.43
CA GLY A 176 17.40 -39.49 -4.27
C GLY A 176 17.44 -40.97 -3.82
N ARG A 177 16.35 -41.50 -3.23
CA ARG A 177 16.25 -42.90 -2.79
C ARG A 177 15.76 -43.84 -3.87
N ASP A 178 14.96 -43.36 -4.82
CA ASP A 178 14.36 -44.19 -5.87
C ASP A 178 15.38 -44.54 -7.00
N ASN A 179 16.46 -43.76 -7.12
CA ASN A 179 17.57 -44.04 -8.04
C ASN A 179 18.63 -45.00 -7.48
N GLY A 180 18.40 -45.59 -6.29
CA GLY A 180 19.36 -46.48 -5.60
C GLY A 180 18.99 -47.97 -5.60
N HIS A 181 17.99 -48.40 -6.37
CA HIS A 181 17.49 -49.79 -6.38
C HIS A 181 17.39 -50.39 -7.79
N THR A 182 18.40 -50.13 -8.64
CA THR A 182 18.64 -50.94 -9.83
C THR A 182 20.11 -51.36 -9.89
N SER A 183 20.44 -52.46 -9.24
CA SER A 183 21.66 -53.26 -9.47
C SER A 183 21.32 -54.73 -9.25
#